data_AF-A0A8S3WNV6-F1
#
_entry.id   AF-A0A8S3WNV6-F1
#
_cell.length_a   1.000
_cell.length_b   1.000
_cell.length_c   1.000
_cell.angle_alpha   90.00
_cell.angle_beta   90.00
_cell.angle_gamma   90.00
#
_symmetry.space_group_name_H-M   'P 1'
#
loop_
_entity.id
_entity.type
_entity.pdbx_description
1 polymer ?
#
loop_
_entity_poly.entity_id
_entity_poly.type
_entity_poly.pdbx_seq_one_letter_code
_entity_poly.pdbx_strand_id
1 'polypeptide(L)'
;MKHGSLCTTSLVDGIKAFSQVATQVKENDEWAALKKAKRYPVILIIDEMLDTFPWEMLPILNHQPVSRMENIHFTYALYKIHEKDFIDGYFAAKSDVGRYIINPEKNLDRMEKRMASFVQYWCSNWTGHIGEPPSPEDFLRYLTESDIYLYCGHGDGCHLAGSGAGAGVEGVPVRGLTLLSGCGSVRLARPPGRAPPAAAHHHLHVAASPMVVGMLWEVTDLEVDKVVSTLLSLYVPSQAQVPWQCVGKAAWSRGRLDTNVEQKSPFVPERDLLRAVSRSRAASNFTMIASSLVARGLPIRICED
;
A
#
# COMPACT_ATOMS: atom_id res chain seq x y z
N MET A 1 20.29 -23.60 54.99
CA MET A 1 19.93 -23.28 53.59
C MET A 1 18.65 -22.47 53.61
N LYS A 2 18.70 -21.17 53.29
CA LYS A 2 17.49 -20.34 53.12
C LYS A 2 16.96 -20.60 51.70
N HIS A 3 15.76 -21.17 51.58
CA HIS A 3 15.03 -21.18 50.32
C HIS A 3 14.60 -19.75 49.98
N GLY A 4 14.96 -19.31 48.78
CA GLY A 4 14.61 -18.00 48.26
C GLY A 4 13.11 -17.87 48.07
N SER A 5 12.56 -16.75 48.56
CA SER A 5 11.18 -16.34 48.31
C SER A 5 10.98 -16.16 46.80
N LEU A 6 10.14 -17.01 46.20
CA LEU A 6 9.64 -16.79 44.84
C LEU A 6 8.83 -15.48 44.85
N CYS A 7 9.34 -14.47 44.16
CA CYS A 7 8.67 -13.20 43.97
C CYS A 7 7.40 -13.45 43.14
N THR A 8 6.24 -13.41 43.77
CA THR A 8 4.94 -13.55 43.08
C THR A 8 4.58 -12.22 42.43
N THR A 9 5.06 -11.98 41.22
CA THR A 9 4.57 -10.87 40.38
C THR A 9 3.12 -11.18 39.97
N SER A 10 2.18 -10.33 40.37
CA SER A 10 0.80 -10.48 39.93
C SER A 10 0.63 -10.01 38.48
N LEU A 11 -0.44 -10.45 37.81
CA LEU A 11 -0.82 -9.94 36.48
C LEU A 11 -0.96 -8.41 36.47
N VAL A 12 -1.43 -7.83 37.58
CA VAL A 12 -1.58 -6.38 37.75
C VAL A 12 -0.22 -5.69 37.82
N ASP A 13 0.76 -6.29 38.49
CA ASP A 13 2.13 -5.76 38.53
C ASP A 13 2.80 -5.85 37.16
N GLY A 14 2.54 -6.93 36.41
CA GLY A 14 2.97 -7.08 35.02
C GLY A 14 2.37 -6.01 34.11
N ILE A 15 1.07 -5.72 34.23
CA ILE A 15 0.39 -4.67 33.45
C ILE A 15 0.94 -3.28 33.82
N LYS A 16 1.16 -3.00 35.11
CA LYS A 16 1.74 -1.72 35.55
C LYS A 16 3.18 -1.54 35.06
N ALA A 17 4.01 -2.57 35.17
CA ALA A 17 5.39 -2.53 34.68
C ALA A 17 5.43 -2.33 33.16
N PHE A 18 4.60 -3.07 32.41
CA PHE A 18 4.46 -2.87 30.96
C PHE A 18 3.99 -1.46 30.62
N SER A 19 2.98 -0.95 31.33
CA SER A 19 2.48 0.42 31.11
C SER A 19 3.54 1.47 31.41
N GLN A 20 4.34 1.29 32.47
CA GLN A 20 5.43 2.22 32.79
C GLN A 20 6.52 2.21 31.72
N VAL A 21 6.94 1.02 31.27
CA VAL A 21 7.92 0.90 30.17
C VAL A 21 7.36 1.49 28.88
N ALA A 22 6.09 1.23 28.55
CA ALA A 22 5.44 1.78 27.37
C ALA A 22 5.36 3.32 27.43
N THR A 23 5.08 3.90 28.60
CA THR A 23 5.09 5.35 28.81
C THR A 23 6.51 5.92 28.68
N GLN A 24 7.52 5.27 29.27
CA GLN A 24 8.92 5.68 29.13
C GLN A 24 9.40 5.63 27.68
N VAL A 25 9.02 4.59 26.92
CA VAL A 25 9.31 4.50 25.48
C VAL A 25 8.58 5.58 24.69
N LYS A 26 7.38 5.96 25.10
CA LYS A 26 6.58 7.02 24.46
C LYS A 26 7.15 8.42 24.73
N GLU A 27 7.68 8.64 25.93
CA GLU A 27 8.18 9.94 26.42
C GLU A 27 9.70 10.13 26.23
N ASN A 28 10.44 9.08 25.88
CA ASN A 28 11.89 9.19 25.63
C ASN A 28 12.16 9.92 24.31
N ASP A 29 12.83 11.07 24.42
CA ASP A 29 13.24 11.97 23.33
C ASP A 29 14.04 11.26 22.22
N GLU A 30 14.78 10.19 22.55
CA GLU A 30 15.50 9.38 21.54
C GLU A 30 14.54 8.77 20.52
N TRP A 31 13.39 8.25 20.96
CA TRP A 31 12.40 7.69 20.05
C TRP A 31 11.75 8.78 19.20
N ALA A 32 11.52 9.97 19.76
CA ALA A 32 10.99 11.11 19.00
C ALA A 32 11.95 11.53 17.88
N ALA A 33 13.27 11.53 18.15
CA ALA A 33 14.30 11.79 17.14
C ALA A 33 14.34 10.70 16.06
N LEU A 34 14.29 9.42 16.44
CA LEU A 34 14.29 8.29 15.50
C LEU A 34 13.07 8.28 14.57
N LYS A 35 11.90 8.72 15.04
CA LYS A 35 10.68 8.87 14.22
C LYS A 35 10.82 9.94 13.14
N LYS A 36 11.55 11.02 13.42
CA LYS A 36 11.75 12.16 12.52
C LYS A 36 12.99 12.03 11.64
N ALA A 37 13.89 11.08 11.94
CA ALA A 37 15.09 10.85 11.17
C ALA A 37 14.75 10.51 9.71
N LYS A 38 15.32 11.28 8.77
CA LYS A 38 15.28 10.94 7.35
C LYS A 38 16.23 9.78 7.09
N ARG A 39 15.70 8.68 6.59
CA ARG A 39 16.45 7.48 6.20
C ARG A 39 16.23 7.17 4.72
N TYR A 40 17.23 6.51 4.12
CA TYR A 40 17.06 5.86 2.83
C TYR A 40 16.05 4.70 2.95
N PRO A 41 15.49 4.25 1.82
CA PRO A 41 14.56 3.14 1.79
C PRO A 41 15.17 1.86 2.36
N VAL A 42 14.36 1.09 3.07
CA VAL A 42 14.73 -0.22 3.61
C VAL A 42 13.91 -1.27 2.87
N ILE A 43 14.58 -2.18 2.18
CA ILE A 43 13.96 -3.34 1.55
C ILE A 43 14.12 -4.52 2.51
N LEU A 44 13.01 -5.02 3.04
CA LEU A 44 12.99 -6.20 3.88
C LEU A 44 12.95 -7.46 3.02
N ILE A 45 13.95 -8.33 3.16
CA ILE A 45 13.89 -9.69 2.63
C ILE A 45 13.22 -10.57 3.68
N ILE A 46 11.99 -11.00 3.43
CA ILE A 46 11.15 -11.67 4.43
C ILE A 46 10.89 -13.11 4.00
N ASP A 47 11.15 -14.04 4.91
CA ASP A 47 10.79 -15.44 4.76
C ASP A 47 9.26 -15.60 4.64
N GLU A 48 8.81 -16.47 3.74
CA GLU A 48 7.40 -16.75 3.46
C GLU A 48 6.58 -17.13 4.71
N MET A 49 7.20 -17.73 5.74
CA MET A 49 6.53 -18.04 7.01
C MET A 49 6.30 -16.82 7.89
N LEU A 50 7.07 -15.76 7.69
CA LEU A 50 7.04 -14.51 8.46
C LEU A 50 6.33 -13.37 7.72
N ASP A 51 5.90 -13.62 6.48
CA ASP A 51 5.32 -12.60 5.60
C ASP A 51 4.00 -12.02 6.15
N THR A 52 3.20 -12.79 6.88
CA THR A 52 1.94 -12.24 7.43
C THR A 52 2.17 -11.23 8.57
N PHE A 53 3.37 -11.16 9.16
CA PHE A 53 3.65 -10.19 10.22
C PHE A 53 3.80 -8.77 9.65
N PRO A 54 3.15 -7.74 10.22
CA PRO A 54 3.25 -6.36 9.74
C PRO A 54 4.52 -5.67 10.23
N TRP A 55 5.68 -6.08 9.68
CA TRP A 55 7.00 -5.55 10.04
C TRP A 55 7.09 -4.02 9.96
N GLU A 56 6.42 -3.44 8.96
CA GLU A 56 6.37 -1.99 8.73
C GLU A 56 5.65 -1.24 9.84
N MET A 57 4.93 -1.92 10.74
CA MET A 57 4.22 -1.31 11.86
C MET A 57 5.06 -1.28 13.14
N LEU A 58 6.25 -1.88 13.14
CA LEU A 58 7.17 -1.78 14.26
C LEU A 58 7.51 -0.32 14.55
N PRO A 59 7.62 0.12 15.82
CA PRO A 59 7.88 1.52 16.17
C PRO A 59 9.12 2.15 15.53
N ILE A 60 10.10 1.35 15.15
CA ILE A 60 11.33 1.80 14.48
C ILE A 60 11.17 1.95 12.95
N LEU A 61 10.13 1.36 12.36
CA LEU A 61 9.87 1.30 10.92
C LEU A 61 8.59 2.05 10.49
N ASN A 62 7.62 2.27 11.38
CA ASN A 62 6.29 2.78 11.03
C ASN A 62 6.22 4.21 10.47
N HIS A 63 7.33 4.95 10.51
CA HIS A 63 7.51 6.27 9.89
C HIS A 63 8.60 6.29 8.81
N GLN A 64 9.13 5.13 8.43
CA GLN A 64 10.26 4.98 7.52
C GLN A 64 9.81 4.43 6.16
N PRO A 65 10.55 4.74 5.07
CA PRO A 65 10.27 4.19 3.75
C PRO A 65 10.68 2.71 3.72
N VAL A 66 9.69 1.81 3.83
CA VAL A 66 9.92 0.35 3.88
C VAL A 66 9.15 -0.35 2.78
N SER A 67 9.82 -1.24 2.05
CA SER A 67 9.21 -2.22 1.15
C SER A 67 9.67 -3.64 1.49
N ARG A 68 9.06 -4.63 0.84
CA ARG A 68 9.43 -6.04 0.94
C ARG A 68 9.91 -6.58 -0.39
N MET A 69 10.78 -7.57 -0.35
CA MET A 69 11.12 -8.43 -1.49
C MET A 69 11.29 -9.87 -1.02
N GLU A 70 11.13 -10.81 -1.94
CA GLU A 70 11.18 -12.25 -1.66
C GLU A 70 12.61 -12.71 -1.39
N ASN A 71 13.56 -12.21 -2.18
CA ASN A 71 14.97 -12.56 -2.06
C ASN A 71 15.88 -11.54 -2.76
N ILE A 72 17.18 -11.60 -2.42
CA ILE A 72 18.18 -10.67 -2.95
C ILE A 72 18.44 -10.85 -4.46
N HIS A 73 18.33 -12.08 -4.99
CA HIS A 73 18.57 -12.35 -6.41
C HIS A 73 17.48 -11.73 -7.28
N PHE A 74 16.22 -11.88 -6.87
CA PHE A 74 15.09 -11.28 -7.55
C PHE A 74 15.12 -9.75 -7.44
N THR A 75 15.47 -9.23 -6.26
CA THR A 75 15.67 -7.78 -6.06
C THR A 75 16.72 -7.23 -7.02
N TYR A 76 17.87 -7.91 -7.14
CA TYR A 76 18.93 -7.51 -8.06
C TYR A 76 18.51 -7.61 -9.53
N ALA A 77 17.83 -8.70 -9.92
CA ALA A 77 17.32 -8.88 -11.27
C ALA A 77 16.33 -7.76 -11.65
N LEU A 78 15.36 -7.47 -10.77
CA LEU A 78 14.39 -6.41 -10.97
C LEU A 78 15.07 -5.04 -11.04
N TYR A 79 16.07 -4.77 -10.20
CA TYR A 79 16.89 -3.57 -10.29
C TYR A 79 17.60 -3.46 -11.64
N LYS A 80 18.19 -4.54 -12.15
CA LYS A 80 18.89 -4.53 -13.44
C LYS A 80 17.98 -4.29 -14.64
N ILE A 81 16.72 -4.71 -14.59
CA ILE A 81 15.72 -4.36 -15.61
C ILE A 81 15.52 -2.83 -15.65
N HIS A 82 15.48 -2.20 -14.48
CA HIS A 82 15.14 -0.78 -14.32
C HIS A 82 16.35 0.15 -14.09
N GLU A 83 17.58 -0.36 -14.17
CA GLU A 83 18.79 0.35 -13.71
C GLU A 83 18.97 1.73 -14.34
N LYS A 84 18.60 1.87 -15.62
CA LYS A 84 18.66 3.13 -16.37
C LYS A 84 17.68 4.20 -15.87
N ASP A 85 16.62 3.78 -15.19
CA ASP A 85 15.54 4.62 -14.70
C ASP A 85 15.73 4.95 -13.20
N PHE A 86 16.89 4.62 -12.61
CA PHE A 86 17.21 4.93 -11.22
C PHE A 86 17.93 6.26 -11.04
N ILE A 87 17.44 7.08 -10.11
CA ILE A 87 18.05 8.36 -9.71
C ILE A 87 18.08 8.40 -8.17
N ASP A 88 19.26 8.69 -7.60
CA ASP A 88 19.47 8.82 -6.14
C ASP A 88 18.95 7.63 -5.29
N GLY A 89 19.00 6.41 -5.86
CA GLY A 89 18.56 5.18 -5.19
C GLY A 89 17.06 4.90 -5.28
N TYR A 90 16.32 5.58 -6.15
CA TYR A 90 14.89 5.36 -6.41
C TYR A 90 14.66 5.11 -7.90
N PHE A 91 13.67 4.27 -8.21
CA PHE A 91 13.05 4.26 -9.53
C PHE A 91 12.36 5.61 -9.76
N ALA A 92 12.80 6.34 -10.78
CA ALA A 92 12.29 7.64 -11.20
C ALA A 92 10.95 7.47 -11.92
N ALA A 93 9.87 7.49 -11.15
CA ALA A 93 8.52 7.32 -11.67
C ALA A 93 7.97 8.61 -12.29
N LYS A 94 7.07 8.42 -13.24
CA LYS A 94 6.17 9.46 -13.75
C LYS A 94 4.80 9.33 -13.10
N SER A 95 3.92 10.28 -13.37
CA SER A 95 2.53 10.24 -12.95
C SER A 95 1.58 10.80 -14.02
N ASP A 96 1.99 10.69 -15.29
CA ASP A 96 1.28 11.31 -16.42
C ASP A 96 0.10 10.44 -16.85
N VAL A 97 0.30 9.13 -16.86
CA VAL A 97 -0.69 8.15 -17.30
C VAL A 97 -1.16 7.31 -16.12
N GLY A 98 -2.39 7.55 -15.68
CA GLY A 98 -3.05 6.72 -14.68
C GLY A 98 -4.21 5.92 -15.24
N ARG A 99 -4.32 4.65 -14.80
CA ARG A 99 -5.42 3.76 -15.18
C ARG A 99 -6.05 3.13 -13.95
N TYR A 100 -7.35 2.85 -14.03
CA TYR A 100 -8.06 2.20 -12.92
C TYR A 100 -9.07 1.14 -13.39
N ILE A 101 -9.33 0.16 -12.52
CA ILE A 101 -10.47 -0.76 -12.63
C ILE A 101 -11.16 -0.76 -11.27
N ILE A 102 -12.44 -0.40 -11.24
CA ILE A 102 -13.22 -0.23 -10.01
C ILE A 102 -14.48 -1.08 -10.10
N ASN A 103 -14.69 -1.97 -9.13
CA ASN A 103 -15.86 -2.86 -9.00
C ASN A 103 -16.19 -3.65 -10.28
N PRO A 104 -15.24 -4.43 -10.85
CA PRO A 104 -15.49 -5.13 -12.11
C PRO A 104 -16.60 -6.18 -12.00
N GLU A 105 -16.81 -6.80 -10.83
CA GLU A 105 -17.90 -7.75 -10.59
C GLU A 105 -19.26 -7.10 -10.28
N LYS A 106 -19.33 -5.76 -10.25
CA LYS A 106 -20.53 -4.98 -9.96
C LYS A 106 -21.28 -5.39 -8.67
N ASN A 107 -20.54 -5.70 -7.60
CA ASN A 107 -21.11 -6.14 -6.32
C ASN A 107 -20.62 -5.35 -5.09
N LEU A 108 -19.78 -4.32 -5.27
CA LEU A 108 -19.24 -3.43 -4.23
C LEU A 108 -19.74 -1.98 -4.38
N ASP A 109 -21.06 -1.75 -4.50
CA ASP A 109 -21.65 -0.44 -4.84
C ASP A 109 -21.21 0.73 -3.96
N ARG A 110 -21.01 0.49 -2.65
CA ARG A 110 -20.58 1.53 -1.72
C ARG A 110 -19.13 1.93 -1.96
N MET A 111 -18.26 0.97 -2.23
CA MET A 111 -16.86 1.20 -2.59
C MET A 111 -16.76 1.86 -3.97
N GLU A 112 -17.56 1.40 -4.95
CA GLU A 112 -17.64 2.00 -6.28
C GLU A 112 -17.93 3.50 -6.19
N LYS A 113 -18.99 3.91 -5.48
CA LYS A 113 -19.34 5.33 -5.32
C LYS A 113 -18.22 6.14 -4.69
N ARG A 114 -17.53 5.60 -3.69
CA ARG A 114 -16.42 6.27 -2.99
C ARG A 114 -15.20 6.42 -3.90
N MET A 115 -14.75 5.34 -4.50
CA MET A 115 -13.53 5.33 -5.31
C MET A 115 -13.75 6.05 -6.65
N ALA A 116 -14.93 5.93 -7.27
CA ALA A 116 -15.29 6.71 -8.47
C ALA A 116 -15.25 8.21 -8.19
N SER A 117 -15.88 8.67 -7.11
CA SER A 117 -15.86 10.09 -6.73
C SER A 117 -14.45 10.59 -6.38
N PHE A 118 -13.59 9.74 -5.80
CA PHE A 118 -12.20 10.09 -5.55
C PHE A 118 -11.39 10.24 -6.85
N VAL A 119 -11.40 9.23 -7.73
CA VAL A 119 -10.58 9.28 -8.96
C VAL A 119 -11.05 10.38 -9.90
N GLN A 120 -12.36 10.63 -10.01
CA GLN A 120 -12.89 11.74 -10.81
C GLN A 120 -12.47 13.10 -10.27
N TYR A 121 -12.35 13.25 -8.95
CA TYR A 121 -11.98 14.50 -8.31
C TYR A 121 -10.48 14.75 -8.29
N TRP A 122 -9.70 13.78 -7.78
CA TRP A 122 -8.28 13.94 -7.54
C TRP A 122 -7.43 13.55 -8.75
N CYS A 123 -7.85 12.53 -9.47
CA CYS A 123 -7.13 11.94 -10.58
C CYS A 123 -7.90 12.14 -11.90
N SER A 124 -8.42 13.35 -12.14
CA SER A 124 -9.39 13.63 -13.23
C SER A 124 -8.92 13.24 -14.65
N ASN A 125 -7.60 13.13 -14.85
CA ASN A 125 -6.99 12.74 -16.12
C ASN A 125 -6.84 11.21 -16.28
N TRP A 126 -7.09 10.43 -15.22
CA TRP A 126 -7.03 8.98 -15.28
C TRP A 126 -8.25 8.42 -16.00
N THR A 127 -8.08 7.26 -16.62
CA THR A 127 -9.13 6.59 -17.40
C THR A 127 -9.19 5.12 -17.04
N GLY A 128 -10.38 4.51 -17.12
CA GLY A 128 -10.56 3.16 -16.63
C GLY A 128 -12.00 2.67 -16.65
N HIS A 129 -12.21 1.46 -16.14
CA HIS A 129 -13.53 0.83 -16.02
C HIS A 129 -14.12 1.02 -14.63
N ILE A 130 -15.43 1.26 -14.54
CA ILE A 130 -16.17 1.38 -13.28
C ILE A 130 -17.45 0.56 -13.38
N GLY A 131 -17.63 -0.39 -12.48
CA GLY A 131 -18.86 -1.19 -12.39
C GLY A 131 -19.01 -2.22 -13.52
N GLU A 132 -17.94 -2.51 -14.24
CA GLU A 132 -17.90 -3.48 -15.34
C GLU A 132 -16.49 -4.08 -15.47
N PRO A 133 -16.35 -5.33 -15.94
CA PRO A 133 -15.06 -5.93 -16.18
C PRO A 133 -14.41 -5.38 -17.47
N PRO A 134 -13.09 -5.13 -17.49
CA PRO A 134 -12.37 -4.84 -18.72
C PRO A 134 -12.28 -6.09 -19.62
N SER A 135 -11.91 -5.92 -20.89
CA SER A 135 -11.38 -7.06 -21.65
C SER A 135 -9.99 -7.47 -21.13
N PRO A 136 -9.54 -8.72 -21.33
CA PRO A 136 -8.18 -9.13 -20.99
C PRO A 136 -7.12 -8.25 -21.66
N GLU A 137 -7.35 -7.82 -22.90
CA GLU A 137 -6.44 -6.94 -23.64
C GLU A 137 -6.35 -5.56 -22.97
N ASP A 138 -7.48 -4.99 -22.55
CA ASP A 138 -7.53 -3.69 -21.88
C ASP A 138 -6.88 -3.75 -20.50
N PHE A 139 -7.11 -4.84 -19.76
CA PHE A 139 -6.43 -5.09 -18.48
C PHE A 139 -4.91 -5.12 -18.64
N LEU A 140 -4.38 -5.92 -19.58
CA LEU A 140 -2.94 -6.01 -19.84
C LEU A 140 -2.38 -4.67 -20.34
N ARG A 141 -3.12 -3.96 -21.22
CA ARG A 141 -2.73 -2.64 -21.70
C ARG A 141 -2.63 -1.61 -20.56
N TYR A 142 -3.54 -1.66 -19.58
CA TYR A 142 -3.47 -0.75 -18.44
C TYR A 142 -2.20 -0.96 -17.61
N LEU A 143 -1.76 -2.21 -17.43
CA LEU A 143 -0.51 -2.52 -16.72
C LEU A 143 0.75 -2.05 -17.47
N THR A 144 0.77 -2.15 -18.80
CA THR A 144 1.94 -1.81 -19.63
C THR A 144 2.05 -0.32 -19.97
N GLU A 145 0.93 0.41 -20.01
CA GLU A 145 0.90 1.82 -20.42
C GLU A 145 0.81 2.81 -19.27
N SER A 146 0.35 2.40 -18.09
CA SER A 146 0.19 3.32 -16.96
C SER A 146 1.45 3.46 -16.12
N ASP A 147 1.73 4.69 -15.71
CA ASP A 147 2.72 4.97 -14.68
C ASP A 147 2.18 4.56 -13.30
N ILE A 148 0.84 4.65 -13.14
CA ILE A 148 0.13 4.25 -11.93
C ILE A 148 -1.17 3.52 -12.31
N TYR A 149 -1.28 2.27 -11.88
CA TYR A 149 -2.45 1.42 -12.02
C TYR A 149 -3.15 1.23 -10.67
N LEU A 150 -4.47 1.44 -10.63
CA LEU A 150 -5.32 1.20 -9.45
C LEU A 150 -6.35 0.11 -9.72
N TYR A 151 -6.31 -0.96 -8.95
CA TYR A 151 -7.37 -1.96 -8.89
C TYR A 151 -8.16 -1.82 -7.59
N CYS A 152 -9.49 -1.68 -7.70
CA CYS A 152 -10.44 -1.73 -6.59
C CYS A 152 -11.51 -2.79 -6.86
N GLY A 153 -11.36 -3.96 -6.25
CA GLY A 153 -12.25 -5.11 -6.43
C GLY A 153 -11.88 -6.25 -5.49
N HIS A 154 -12.33 -7.47 -5.80
CA HIS A 154 -12.00 -8.64 -5.01
C HIS A 154 -10.58 -9.14 -5.30
N GLY A 155 -9.80 -9.43 -4.24
CA GLY A 155 -8.44 -9.94 -4.39
C GLY A 155 -7.51 -8.98 -5.14
N ASP A 156 -6.83 -9.48 -6.15
CA ASP A 156 -5.74 -8.79 -6.85
C ASP A 156 -6.05 -8.41 -8.30
N GLY A 157 -7.16 -8.89 -8.87
CA GLY A 157 -7.54 -8.61 -10.26
C GLY A 157 -6.74 -9.38 -11.31
N CYS A 158 -5.73 -10.19 -10.96
CA CYS A 158 -4.93 -10.93 -11.94
C CYS A 158 -5.75 -11.97 -12.72
N HIS A 159 -6.92 -12.38 -12.23
CA HIS A 159 -7.88 -13.22 -12.98
C HIS A 159 -8.41 -12.55 -14.25
N LEU A 160 -8.33 -11.22 -14.35
CA LEU A 160 -8.76 -10.45 -15.52
C LEU A 160 -7.82 -10.62 -16.73
N ALA A 161 -6.62 -11.17 -16.54
CA ALA A 161 -5.65 -11.42 -17.61
C ALA A 161 -6.03 -12.58 -18.56
N GLY A 162 -7.19 -13.20 -18.39
CA GLY A 162 -7.74 -14.21 -19.32
C GLY A 162 -7.10 -15.61 -19.24
N SER A 163 -5.97 -15.79 -18.55
CA SER A 163 -5.38 -17.10 -18.26
C SER A 163 -5.43 -17.40 -16.76
N GLY A 164 -5.69 -18.67 -16.43
CA GLY A 164 -5.90 -19.11 -15.05
C GLY A 164 -4.73 -18.79 -14.13
N ALA A 165 -5.05 -18.45 -12.88
CA ALA A 165 -4.11 -18.23 -11.77
C ALA A 165 -3.05 -17.12 -11.98
N GLY A 166 -3.33 -16.09 -12.77
CA GLY A 166 -2.47 -14.88 -12.85
C GLY A 166 -1.27 -14.97 -13.79
N ALA A 167 -1.00 -16.14 -14.39
CA ALA A 167 0.09 -16.34 -15.36
C ALA A 167 0.01 -15.41 -16.58
N GLY A 168 -1.18 -14.90 -16.91
CA GLY A 168 -1.36 -13.97 -18.04
C GLY A 168 -0.66 -12.63 -17.87
N VAL A 169 -0.39 -12.25 -16.62
CA VAL A 169 0.32 -11.02 -16.30
C VAL A 169 1.81 -11.16 -16.57
N GLU A 170 2.39 -12.35 -16.39
CA GLU A 170 3.84 -12.60 -16.53
C GLU A 170 4.37 -12.31 -17.94
N GLY A 171 3.50 -12.33 -18.95
CA GLY A 171 3.85 -12.13 -20.36
C GLY A 171 4.01 -10.67 -20.80
N VAL A 172 3.74 -9.69 -19.94
CA VAL A 172 3.78 -8.27 -20.29
C VAL A 172 4.63 -7.45 -19.32
N PRO A 173 5.41 -6.45 -19.76
CA PRO A 173 6.19 -5.61 -18.86
C PRO A 173 5.31 -4.53 -18.21
N VAL A 174 5.06 -4.66 -16.91
CA VAL A 174 4.38 -3.65 -16.09
C VAL A 174 5.25 -2.41 -16.00
N ARG A 175 4.71 -1.24 -16.37
CA ARG A 175 5.48 0.00 -16.49
C ARG A 175 5.80 0.65 -15.14
N GLY A 176 4.86 0.65 -14.21
CA GLY A 176 4.94 1.49 -13.02
C GLY A 176 4.28 0.90 -11.78
N LEU A 177 3.75 1.78 -10.94
CA LEU A 177 3.13 1.42 -9.67
C LEU A 177 1.83 0.64 -9.90
N THR A 178 1.72 -0.54 -9.31
CA THR A 178 0.48 -1.33 -9.26
C THR A 178 -0.11 -1.29 -7.84
N LEU A 179 -1.29 -0.68 -7.67
CA LEU A 179 -1.97 -0.56 -6.39
C LEU A 179 -3.23 -1.43 -6.35
N LEU A 180 -3.23 -2.45 -5.51
CA LEU A 180 -4.27 -3.49 -5.42
C LEU A 180 -5.01 -3.39 -4.09
N SER A 181 -6.19 -2.74 -4.08
CA SER A 181 -6.91 -2.47 -2.82
C SER A 181 -7.76 -3.63 -2.30
N GLY A 182 -7.89 -4.74 -3.04
CA GLY A 182 -8.71 -5.87 -2.64
C GLY A 182 -8.16 -6.65 -1.44
N CYS A 183 -9.07 -7.37 -0.77
CA CYS A 183 -8.74 -8.19 0.40
C CYS A 183 -7.68 -9.24 0.07
N GLY A 184 -6.59 -9.28 0.86
CA GLY A 184 -5.52 -10.26 0.66
C GLY A 184 -4.82 -10.20 -0.69
N SER A 185 -4.87 -9.06 -1.41
CA SER A 185 -4.32 -8.91 -2.76
C SER A 185 -2.83 -9.24 -2.90
N VAL A 186 -2.07 -9.21 -1.80
CA VAL A 186 -0.66 -9.63 -1.78
C VAL A 186 -0.36 -10.67 -0.68
N ARG A 187 -1.40 -11.37 -0.21
CA ARG A 187 -1.29 -12.45 0.76
C ARG A 187 -0.71 -13.69 0.08
N LEU A 188 0.38 -14.22 0.64
CA LEU A 188 0.87 -15.54 0.24
C LEU A 188 -0.18 -16.61 0.53
N ALA A 189 -0.69 -17.24 -0.51
CA ALA A 189 -1.55 -18.41 -0.43
C ALA A 189 -0.68 -19.67 -0.54
N ARG A 190 -0.90 -20.63 0.36
CA ARG A 190 -0.27 -21.95 0.24
C ARG A 190 -1.05 -22.79 -0.78
N PRO A 191 -0.46 -23.14 -1.93
CA PRO A 191 -1.12 -24.07 -2.84
C PRO A 191 -1.23 -25.47 -2.20
N PRO A 192 -2.13 -26.34 -2.69
CA PRO A 192 -2.18 -27.74 -2.27
C PRO A 192 -0.83 -28.43 -2.48
N GLY A 193 -0.47 -29.36 -1.59
CA GLY A 193 0.76 -30.15 -1.70
C GLY A 193 2.00 -29.47 -1.08
N ARG A 194 3.17 -29.69 -1.70
CA ARG A 194 4.48 -29.18 -1.22
C ARG A 194 5.04 -28.03 -2.09
N ALA A 195 4.18 -27.35 -2.85
CA ALA A 195 4.60 -26.20 -3.63
C ALA A 195 4.82 -24.96 -2.73
N PRO A 196 5.76 -24.07 -3.09
CA PRO A 196 6.00 -22.84 -2.34
C PRO A 196 4.75 -21.93 -2.38
N PRO A 197 4.54 -21.08 -1.36
CA PRO A 197 3.45 -20.12 -1.36
C PRO A 197 3.56 -19.14 -2.55
N ALA A 198 2.41 -18.72 -3.08
CA ALA A 198 2.34 -17.78 -4.19
C ALA A 198 1.31 -16.67 -3.94
N ALA A 199 1.48 -15.55 -4.60
CA ALA A 199 0.58 -14.40 -4.58
C ALA A 199 0.74 -13.57 -5.85
N ALA A 200 -0.23 -12.68 -6.10
CA ALA A 200 -0.24 -11.82 -7.29
C ALA A 200 1.03 -11.00 -7.50
N HIS A 201 1.64 -10.50 -6.42
CA HIS A 201 2.88 -9.72 -6.52
C HIS A 201 4.03 -10.51 -7.13
N HIS A 202 4.10 -11.85 -6.99
CA HIS A 202 5.11 -12.66 -7.67
C HIS A 202 4.94 -12.59 -9.19
N HIS A 203 3.71 -12.75 -9.69
CA HIS A 203 3.41 -12.65 -11.14
C HIS A 203 3.70 -11.24 -11.67
N LEU A 204 3.34 -10.21 -10.91
CA LEU A 204 3.61 -8.81 -11.26
C LEU A 204 5.11 -8.49 -11.25
N HIS A 205 5.87 -9.04 -10.31
CA HIS A 205 7.32 -8.91 -10.26
C HIS A 205 8.01 -9.64 -11.42
N VAL A 206 7.53 -10.83 -11.81
CA VAL A 206 7.97 -11.54 -13.04
C VAL A 206 7.67 -10.70 -14.28
N ALA A 207 6.52 -10.04 -14.29
CA ALA A 207 6.11 -9.04 -15.27
C ALA A 207 6.88 -7.70 -15.14
N ALA A 208 8.01 -7.67 -14.42
CA ALA A 208 8.88 -6.52 -14.22
C ALA A 208 8.22 -5.31 -13.52
N SER A 209 7.13 -5.47 -12.78
CA SER A 209 6.55 -4.39 -11.98
C SER A 209 7.58 -3.86 -10.97
N PRO A 210 7.94 -2.57 -11.01
CA PRO A 210 8.92 -2.02 -10.07
C PRO A 210 8.36 -1.97 -8.65
N MET A 211 7.03 -1.87 -8.49
CA MET A 211 6.37 -1.72 -7.20
C MET A 211 4.91 -2.18 -7.24
N VAL A 212 4.57 -3.07 -6.31
CA VAL A 212 3.22 -3.54 -6.02
C VAL A 212 2.84 -3.16 -4.59
N VAL A 213 1.72 -2.46 -4.43
CA VAL A 213 1.15 -2.13 -3.11
C VAL A 213 -0.16 -2.87 -2.95
N GLY A 214 -0.38 -3.54 -1.83
CA GLY A 214 -1.62 -4.27 -1.59
C GLY A 214 -1.85 -4.66 -0.13
N MET A 215 -2.81 -5.56 0.09
CA MET A 215 -3.29 -5.97 1.41
C MET A 215 -2.84 -7.38 1.78
N LEU A 216 -2.34 -7.57 3.00
CA LEU A 216 -1.93 -8.88 3.53
C LEU A 216 -3.09 -9.79 3.96
N TRP A 217 -4.28 -9.25 4.26
CA TRP A 217 -5.42 -10.04 4.75
C TRP A 217 -6.76 -9.34 4.44
N GLU A 218 -7.86 -9.93 4.91
CA GLU A 218 -9.22 -9.41 4.74
C GLU A 218 -9.44 -8.11 5.51
N VAL A 219 -10.08 -7.14 4.85
CA VAL A 219 -10.20 -5.77 5.32
C VAL A 219 -11.60 -5.23 5.02
N THR A 220 -12.02 -4.17 5.72
CA THR A 220 -13.31 -3.55 5.43
C THR A 220 -13.17 -2.46 4.37
N ASP A 221 -14.08 -2.45 3.40
CA ASP A 221 -14.00 -1.59 2.22
C ASP A 221 -13.80 -0.10 2.58
N LEU A 222 -14.55 0.42 3.57
CA LEU A 222 -14.51 1.85 3.88
C LEU A 222 -13.13 2.31 4.39
N GLU A 223 -12.50 1.51 5.25
CA GLU A 223 -11.23 1.90 5.86
C GLU A 223 -10.08 1.74 4.86
N VAL A 224 -10.14 0.73 4.01
CA VAL A 224 -9.23 0.57 2.87
C VAL A 224 -9.35 1.75 1.92
N ASP A 225 -10.57 2.13 1.53
CA ASP A 225 -10.80 3.24 0.62
C ASP A 225 -10.19 4.53 1.19
N LYS A 226 -10.33 4.78 2.50
CA LYS A 226 -9.68 5.92 3.17
C LYS A 226 -8.17 5.87 3.05
N VAL A 227 -7.56 4.73 3.34
CA VAL A 227 -6.10 4.54 3.27
C VAL A 227 -5.60 4.69 1.83
N VAL A 228 -6.23 4.02 0.87
CA VAL A 228 -5.86 4.04 -0.56
C VAL A 228 -6.03 5.42 -1.18
N SER A 229 -7.17 6.07 -0.95
CA SER A 229 -7.39 7.44 -1.44
C SER A 229 -6.43 8.44 -0.79
N THR A 230 -6.07 8.24 0.49
CA THR A 230 -5.08 9.08 1.17
C THR A 230 -3.68 8.86 0.60
N LEU A 231 -3.27 7.61 0.37
CA LEU A 231 -2.01 7.24 -0.29
C LEU A 231 -1.88 7.93 -1.65
N LEU A 232 -2.88 7.73 -2.52
CA LEU A 232 -2.90 8.34 -3.85
C LEU A 232 -2.92 9.86 -3.76
N SER A 233 -3.64 10.44 -2.80
CA SER A 233 -3.66 11.90 -2.65
C SER A 233 -2.31 12.49 -2.28
N LEU A 234 -1.53 11.78 -1.46
CA LEU A 234 -0.19 12.20 -1.06
C LEU A 234 0.80 12.05 -2.23
N TYR A 235 0.70 10.95 -2.96
CA TYR A 235 1.67 10.56 -3.98
C TYR A 235 1.42 11.23 -5.34
N VAL A 236 0.17 11.26 -5.81
CA VAL A 236 -0.21 11.70 -7.17
C VAL A 236 -0.49 13.21 -7.17
N PRO A 237 0.20 14.01 -8.02
CA PRO A 237 -0.14 15.41 -8.22
C PRO A 237 -1.58 15.59 -8.69
N SER A 238 -2.23 16.68 -8.30
CA SER A 238 -3.63 16.95 -8.66
C SER A 238 -3.86 18.44 -8.89
N GLN A 239 -4.81 18.73 -9.79
CA GLN A 239 -5.35 20.08 -10.04
C GLN A 239 -6.67 20.31 -9.27
N ALA A 240 -7.01 19.42 -8.33
CA ALA A 240 -8.22 19.55 -7.53
C ALA A 240 -8.22 20.87 -6.73
N GLN A 241 -9.38 21.52 -6.66
CA GLN A 241 -9.54 22.83 -6.02
C GLN A 241 -9.23 22.82 -4.52
N VAL A 242 -9.50 21.70 -3.84
CA VAL A 242 -9.32 21.54 -2.40
C VAL A 242 -8.50 20.27 -2.14
N PRO A 243 -7.47 20.31 -1.28
CA PRO A 243 -6.71 19.13 -0.92
C PRO A 243 -7.57 17.99 -0.37
N TRP A 244 -7.24 16.73 -0.70
CA TRP A 244 -8.03 15.56 -0.31
C TRP A 244 -8.19 15.41 1.21
N GLN A 245 -7.21 15.88 1.98
CA GLN A 245 -7.25 15.90 3.45
C GLN A 245 -8.38 16.78 4.01
N CYS A 246 -8.82 17.80 3.27
CA CYS A 246 -9.90 18.70 3.67
C CYS A 246 -11.28 18.16 3.31
N VAL A 247 -11.37 17.22 2.35
CA VAL A 247 -12.65 16.59 1.97
C VAL A 247 -13.21 15.79 3.14
N GLY A 248 -14.45 16.11 3.54
CA GLY A 248 -15.13 15.50 4.67
C GLY A 248 -15.40 14.00 4.49
N LYS A 249 -14.59 13.15 5.14
CA LYS A 249 -14.69 11.67 5.01
C LYS A 249 -16.03 11.09 5.48
N ALA A 250 -16.76 11.81 6.34
CA ALA A 250 -18.10 11.40 6.78
C ALA A 250 -19.17 11.53 5.68
N ALA A 251 -19.09 12.57 4.83
CA ALA A 251 -19.97 12.71 3.68
C ALA A 251 -19.55 11.73 2.57
N TRP A 252 -18.23 11.64 2.34
CA TRP A 252 -17.66 10.75 1.33
C TRP A 252 -17.96 9.28 1.61
N SER A 253 -17.97 8.85 2.87
CA SER A 253 -18.33 7.46 3.22
C SER A 253 -19.74 7.05 2.76
N ARG A 254 -20.63 8.04 2.58
CA ARG A 254 -21.99 7.90 2.05
C ARG A 254 -22.09 8.18 0.53
N GLY A 255 -20.95 8.32 -0.15
CA GLY A 255 -20.87 8.58 -1.59
C GLY A 255 -21.11 10.03 -2.00
N ARG A 256 -21.00 11.00 -1.07
CA ARG A 256 -21.13 12.43 -1.38
C ARG A 256 -19.79 13.12 -1.19
N LEU A 257 -19.30 13.77 -2.24
CA LEU A 257 -18.11 14.60 -2.18
C LEU A 257 -18.50 16.01 -1.71
N ASP A 258 -17.93 16.46 -0.60
CA ASP A 258 -18.12 17.82 -0.09
C ASP A 258 -16.77 18.55 -0.14
N THR A 259 -16.72 19.56 -1.02
CA THR A 259 -15.54 20.40 -1.27
C THR A 259 -15.71 21.82 -0.72
N ASN A 260 -16.87 22.14 -0.13
CA ASN A 260 -17.14 23.46 0.46
C ASN A 260 -16.57 23.52 1.89
N VAL A 261 -15.25 23.33 2.01
CA VAL A 261 -14.56 23.22 3.29
C VAL A 261 -13.41 24.19 3.35
N GLU A 262 -13.29 24.93 4.45
CA GLU A 262 -12.13 25.78 4.72
C GLU A 262 -10.87 24.95 4.93
N GLN A 263 -9.81 25.30 4.20
CA GLN A 263 -8.50 24.68 4.38
C GLN A 263 -7.87 25.17 5.70
N LYS A 264 -7.89 24.31 6.72
CA LYS A 264 -7.30 24.63 8.03
C LYS A 264 -5.77 24.52 8.07
N SER A 265 -5.16 23.77 7.15
CA SER A 265 -3.72 23.51 7.13
C SER A 265 -3.17 23.35 5.71
N PRO A 266 -1.91 23.74 5.47
CA PRO A 266 -1.26 23.51 4.18
C PRO A 266 -1.21 22.01 3.87
N PHE A 267 -1.42 21.66 2.61
CA PHE A 267 -1.27 20.30 2.13
C PHE A 267 0.19 20.07 1.76
N VAL A 268 0.77 18.99 2.30
CA VAL A 268 2.16 18.61 2.03
C VAL A 268 2.15 17.29 1.27
N PRO A 269 2.44 17.28 -0.04
CA PRO A 269 2.53 16.06 -0.82
C PRO A 269 3.66 15.15 -0.32
N GLU A 270 3.70 13.91 -0.81
CA GLU A 270 4.75 12.94 -0.54
C GLU A 270 5.09 12.18 -1.82
N ARG A 271 6.16 12.59 -2.50
CA ARG A 271 6.57 11.96 -3.76
C ARG A 271 7.34 10.65 -3.58
N ASP A 272 7.78 10.34 -2.36
CA ASP A 272 8.33 9.03 -2.01
C ASP A 272 7.18 8.08 -1.65
N LEU A 273 6.91 7.08 -2.50
CA LEU A 273 5.75 6.23 -2.31
C LEU A 273 5.77 5.50 -0.97
N LEU A 274 6.94 5.04 -0.51
CA LEU A 274 7.03 4.26 0.72
C LEU A 274 6.73 5.13 1.95
N ARG A 275 7.09 6.41 1.91
CA ARG A 275 6.64 7.40 2.91
C ARG A 275 5.16 7.69 2.78
N ALA A 276 4.62 7.77 1.56
CA ALA A 276 3.20 7.98 1.34
C ALA A 276 2.37 6.81 1.89
N VAL A 277 2.85 5.57 1.74
CA VAL A 277 2.29 4.34 2.34
C VAL A 277 2.32 4.42 3.86
N SER A 278 3.45 4.80 4.46
CA SER A 278 3.55 4.99 5.91
C SER A 278 2.55 6.04 6.42
N ARG A 279 2.46 7.20 5.76
CA ARG A 279 1.56 8.31 6.14
C ARG A 279 0.08 7.96 5.96
N SER A 280 -0.28 7.22 4.91
CA SER A 280 -1.68 6.90 4.60
C SER A 280 -2.33 5.99 5.63
N ARG A 281 -1.54 5.18 6.36
CA ARG A 281 -2.02 4.32 7.45
C ARG A 281 -2.75 5.10 8.55
N ALA A 282 -2.42 6.36 8.77
CA ALA A 282 -3.09 7.23 9.74
C ALA A 282 -4.53 7.59 9.33
N ALA A 283 -4.94 7.30 8.09
CA ALA A 283 -6.32 7.52 7.64
C ALA A 283 -7.32 6.52 8.24
N SER A 284 -6.83 5.40 8.79
CA SER A 284 -7.66 4.43 9.52
C SER A 284 -7.36 4.45 11.00
N ASN A 285 -8.42 4.41 11.82
CA ASN A 285 -8.31 4.24 13.26
C ASN A 285 -8.14 2.77 13.67
N PHE A 286 -8.26 1.83 12.72
CA PHE A 286 -8.16 0.40 12.98
C PHE A 286 -6.77 -0.08 12.65
N THR A 287 -5.96 -0.35 13.68
CA THR A 287 -4.58 -0.83 13.51
C THR A 287 -4.50 -2.05 12.61
N MET A 288 -5.43 -3.01 12.72
CA MET A 288 -5.45 -4.19 11.86
C MET A 288 -5.67 -3.89 10.37
N ILE A 289 -6.37 -2.81 10.03
CA ILE A 289 -6.59 -2.42 8.63
C ILE A 289 -5.42 -1.59 8.14
N ALA A 290 -4.95 -0.64 8.94
CA ALA A 290 -3.76 0.14 8.63
C ALA A 290 -2.52 -0.75 8.41
N SER A 291 -2.41 -1.85 9.16
CA SER A 291 -1.29 -2.80 9.09
C SER A 291 -1.35 -3.76 7.92
N SER A 292 -2.49 -3.89 7.22
CA SER A 292 -2.59 -4.81 6.08
C SER A 292 -1.89 -4.25 4.84
N LEU A 293 -1.79 -2.92 4.71
CA LEU A 293 -1.19 -2.26 3.56
C LEU A 293 0.34 -2.43 3.57
N VAL A 294 0.86 -3.13 2.57
CA VAL A 294 2.29 -3.35 2.37
C VAL A 294 2.72 -2.98 0.95
N ALA A 295 3.96 -2.54 0.82
CA ALA A 295 4.61 -2.23 -0.44
C ALA A 295 5.67 -3.30 -0.73
N ARG A 296 5.69 -3.85 -1.94
CA ARG A 296 6.62 -4.87 -2.40
C ARG A 296 7.28 -4.40 -3.68
N GLY A 297 8.61 -4.45 -3.75
CA GLY A 297 9.33 -3.91 -4.89
C GLY A 297 10.44 -2.93 -4.52
N LEU A 298 10.93 -2.27 -5.56
CA LEU A 298 12.00 -1.29 -5.52
C LEU A 298 11.49 0.07 -5.05
N PRO A 299 12.27 0.83 -4.25
CA PRO A 299 11.88 2.18 -3.83
C PRO A 299 11.57 3.07 -5.04
N ILE A 300 10.41 3.70 -5.01
CA ILE A 300 9.86 4.45 -6.15
C ILE A 300 9.51 5.87 -5.71
N ARG A 301 9.86 6.84 -6.56
CA ARG A 301 9.61 8.25 -6.30
C ARG A 301 9.18 8.93 -7.60
N ILE A 302 8.13 9.77 -7.53
CA ILE A 302 7.81 10.67 -8.63
C ILE A 302 8.87 11.78 -8.68
N CYS A 303 9.57 11.89 -9.79
CA CYS A 303 10.47 13.01 -10.04
C CYS A 303 9.63 14.27 -10.30
N GLU A 304 9.97 15.37 -9.64
CA GLU A 304 9.44 16.69 -9.98
C GLU A 304 10.37 17.26 -11.06
N ASP A 305 9.79 17.68 -12.19
CA ASP A 305 10.50 18.32 -13.30
C ASP A 305 11.14 19.67 -12.90
#